data_AF-A0A4Z2HB21-F1
#
_entry.id   AF-A0A4Z2HB21-F1
#
_cell.length_a   1.000
_cell.length_b   1.000
_cell.length_c   1.000
_cell.angle_alpha   90.00
_cell.angle_beta   90.00
_cell.angle_gamma   90.00
#
_symmetry.space_group_name_H-M   'P 1'
#
loop_
_entity.id
_entity.type
_entity.pdbx_description
1 polymer ?
#
loop_
_entity_poly.entity_id
_entity_poly.type
_entity_poly.pdbx_seq_one_letter_code
_entity_poly.pdbx_strand_id
1 'polypeptide(L)'
;MENKIAFIRQHGIRVRIHALLVDRYLQTYYDKLGWFSDPYEVFRDIVNDPDKHYIFKSILAKTNVSKFDLPNKEAYQDFFGVNPVSSFKQLSSHCSWTGGCLLEKLERAISYDLPGLLSSVSKAAATPAPAKAAPSPPPPLPGTCEGPGCEEKPKNRWRKQ
;
A
#
# COMPACT_ATOMS: atom_id res chain seq x y z
N MET A 1 7.90 4.02 12.44
CA MET A 1 6.90 4.17 11.35
C MET A 1 7.40 3.60 10.04
N GLU A 2 8.67 3.81 9.68
CA GLU A 2 9.32 3.30 8.46
C GLU A 2 9.14 1.79 8.24
N ASN A 3 9.39 0.96 9.26
CA ASN A 3 9.17 -0.50 9.19
C ASN A 3 7.71 -0.88 8.85
N LYS A 4 6.73 -0.10 9.32
CA LYS A 4 5.31 -0.35 9.00
C LYS A 4 5.03 -0.03 7.53
N ILE A 5 5.58 1.06 7.01
CA ILE A 5 5.43 1.45 5.59
C ILE A 5 6.08 0.40 4.69
N ALA A 6 7.28 -0.07 5.03
CA ALA A 6 7.96 -1.14 4.31
C ALA A 6 7.14 -2.44 4.32
N PHE A 7 6.59 -2.82 5.48
CA PHE A 7 5.71 -4.00 5.60
C PHE A 7 4.46 -3.88 4.71
N ILE A 8 3.78 -2.73 4.73
CA ILE A 8 2.60 -2.47 3.89
C ILE A 8 2.97 -2.58 2.41
N ARG A 9 4.13 -2.05 2.01
CA ARG A 9 4.61 -2.17 0.61
C ARG A 9 4.82 -3.63 0.21
N GLN A 10 5.46 -4.43 1.05
CA GLN A 10 5.67 -5.85 0.79
C GLN A 10 4.35 -6.61 0.72
N HIS A 11 3.41 -6.29 1.60
CA HIS A 11 2.06 -6.86 1.53
C HIS A 11 1.34 -6.49 0.23
N GLY A 12 1.43 -5.22 -0.20
CA GLY A 12 0.88 -4.76 -1.48
C GLY A 12 1.45 -5.53 -2.66
N ILE A 13 2.77 -5.76 -2.69
CA ILE A 13 3.43 -6.59 -3.71
C ILE A 13 2.82 -8.00 -3.74
N ARG A 14 2.70 -8.65 -2.57
CA ARG A 14 2.09 -9.99 -2.47
C ARG A 14 0.65 -10.00 -3.00
N VAL A 15 -0.16 -9.00 -2.64
CA VAL A 15 -1.55 -8.88 -3.11
C VAL A 15 -1.61 -8.71 -4.63
N ARG A 16 -0.73 -7.88 -5.21
CA ARG A 16 -0.63 -7.69 -6.67
C ARG A 16 -0.28 -9.00 -7.36
N ILE A 17 0.72 -9.71 -6.86
CA ILE A 17 1.14 -11.01 -7.40
C ILE A 17 -0.01 -12.03 -7.34
N HIS A 18 -0.70 -12.11 -6.21
CA HIS A 18 -1.84 -13.02 -6.06
C HIS A 18 -2.97 -12.70 -7.05
N ALA A 19 -3.36 -11.43 -7.14
CA ALA A 19 -4.37 -10.96 -8.08
C ALA A 19 -4.02 -11.32 -9.54
N LEU A 20 -2.76 -11.09 -9.94
CA LEU A 20 -2.28 -11.43 -11.28
C LEU A 20 -2.29 -12.94 -11.56
N LEU A 21 -1.88 -13.76 -10.60
CA LEU A 21 -1.87 -15.22 -10.74
C LEU A 21 -3.30 -15.76 -10.86
N VAL A 22 -4.21 -15.38 -9.96
CA VAL A 22 -5.63 -15.79 -10.03
C VAL A 22 -6.25 -15.40 -11.37
N ASP A 23 -6.02 -14.17 -11.82
CA ASP A 23 -6.50 -13.70 -13.13
C ASP A 23 -5.96 -14.55 -14.29
N ARG A 24 -4.67 -14.91 -14.24
CA ARG A 24 -4.06 -15.76 -15.25
C ARG A 24 -4.61 -17.19 -15.24
N TYR A 25 -4.88 -17.75 -14.07
CA TYR A 25 -5.57 -19.05 -13.95
C TYR A 25 -6.98 -18.97 -14.55
N LEU A 26 -7.74 -17.92 -14.27
CA LEU A 26 -9.08 -17.71 -14.83
C LEU A 26 -9.06 -17.57 -16.35
N GLN A 27 -8.18 -16.73 -16.90
CA GLN A 27 -8.01 -16.58 -18.34
C GLN A 27 -7.72 -17.93 -18.99
N THR A 28 -6.72 -18.65 -18.46
CA THR A 28 -6.35 -19.97 -18.99
C THR A 28 -7.50 -20.96 -18.91
N TYR A 29 -8.25 -20.97 -17.80
CA TYR A 29 -9.42 -21.82 -17.64
C TYR A 29 -10.47 -21.56 -18.71
N TYR A 30 -10.87 -20.30 -18.92
CA TYR A 30 -11.86 -19.95 -19.93
C TYR A 30 -11.34 -20.18 -21.36
N ASP A 31 -10.06 -19.96 -21.63
CA ASP A 31 -9.44 -20.23 -22.93
C ASP A 31 -9.40 -21.73 -23.26
N LYS A 32 -9.29 -22.60 -22.25
CA LYS A 32 -9.24 -24.06 -22.39
C LYS A 32 -10.61 -24.72 -22.28
N LEU A 33 -11.61 -24.01 -21.77
CA LEU A 33 -12.97 -24.51 -21.63
C LEU A 33 -13.67 -24.51 -22.99
N GLY A 34 -13.42 -25.58 -23.77
CA GLY A 34 -14.13 -25.86 -25.01
C GLY A 34 -15.56 -26.36 -24.78
N TRP A 35 -16.35 -26.43 -25.86
CA TRP A 35 -17.77 -26.80 -25.80
C TRP A 35 -18.02 -28.20 -25.18
N PHE A 36 -17.14 -29.16 -25.44
CA PHE A 36 -17.28 -30.53 -24.94
C PHE A 36 -16.33 -30.86 -23.77
N SER A 37 -15.68 -29.85 -23.21
CA SER A 37 -14.73 -30.06 -22.12
C SER A 37 -15.45 -30.20 -20.79
N ASP A 38 -14.98 -31.15 -19.96
CA ASP A 38 -15.41 -31.20 -18.56
C ASP A 38 -14.72 -30.06 -17.77
N PRO A 39 -15.48 -29.14 -17.14
CA PRO A 39 -14.91 -27.99 -16.44
C PRO A 39 -13.97 -28.37 -15.29
N TYR A 40 -14.28 -29.45 -14.58
CA TYR A 40 -13.48 -29.92 -13.46
C TYR A 40 -12.15 -30.52 -13.94
N GLU A 41 -12.18 -31.34 -14.99
CA GLU A 41 -10.98 -31.91 -15.60
C GLU A 41 -10.06 -30.84 -16.19
N VAL A 42 -10.62 -29.86 -16.91
CA VAL A 42 -9.85 -28.74 -17.47
C VAL A 42 -9.13 -27.99 -16.35
N PHE A 43 -9.85 -27.61 -15.30
CA PHE A 43 -9.24 -26.84 -14.24
C PHE A 43 -8.22 -27.65 -13.44
N ARG A 44 -8.49 -28.95 -13.22
CA ARG A 44 -7.56 -29.88 -12.58
C ARG A 44 -6.25 -30.01 -13.37
N ASP A 45 -6.30 -30.13 -14.70
CA ASP A 45 -5.10 -30.14 -15.56
C ASP A 45 -4.29 -28.85 -15.41
N ILE A 46 -4.96 -27.70 -15.36
CA ILE A 46 -4.30 -26.39 -15.23
C ILE A 46 -3.59 -26.25 -13.88
N VAL A 47 -4.25 -26.63 -12.78
CA VAL A 47 -3.69 -26.49 -11.42
C VAL A 47 -2.60 -27.51 -11.13
N ASN A 48 -2.70 -28.73 -11.69
CA ASN A 48 -1.68 -29.77 -11.50
C ASN A 48 -0.39 -29.50 -12.28
N ASP A 49 -0.48 -28.88 -13.47
CA ASP A 49 0.68 -28.52 -14.29
C ASP A 49 0.60 -27.07 -14.80
N PRO A 50 0.81 -26.08 -13.92
CA PRO A 50 0.73 -24.66 -14.30
C PRO A 50 1.86 -24.24 -15.25
N ASP A 51 2.94 -25.02 -15.36
CA ASP A 51 4.05 -24.76 -16.27
C ASP A 51 3.69 -25.10 -17.71
N LYS A 52 2.98 -26.23 -17.94
CA LYS A 52 2.38 -26.59 -19.24
C LYS A 52 1.50 -25.49 -19.81
N HIS A 53 0.82 -24.73 -18.94
CA HIS A 53 -0.05 -23.62 -19.32
C HIS A 53 0.60 -22.23 -19.22
N TYR A 54 1.91 -22.19 -18.98
CA TYR A 54 2.71 -20.96 -18.88
C TYR A 54 2.18 -19.95 -17.84
N ILE A 55 1.53 -20.42 -16.77
CA ILE A 55 0.92 -19.54 -15.75
C ILE A 55 1.99 -18.64 -15.13
N PHE A 56 2.98 -19.22 -14.44
CA PHE A 56 4.04 -18.45 -13.78
C PHE A 56 4.94 -17.72 -14.77
N LYS A 57 5.26 -18.33 -15.92
CA LYS A 57 6.07 -17.70 -16.98
C LYS A 57 5.44 -16.41 -17.50
N SER A 58 4.11 -16.41 -17.70
CA SER A 58 3.40 -15.21 -18.18
C SER A 58 3.36 -14.09 -17.13
N ILE A 59 3.31 -14.43 -15.85
CA ILE A 59 3.36 -13.46 -14.75
C ILE A 59 4.77 -12.89 -14.58
N LEU A 60 5.81 -13.73 -14.68
CA LEU A 60 7.22 -13.31 -14.68
C LEU A 60 7.59 -12.36 -15.82
N ALA A 61 6.90 -12.45 -16.96
CA ALA A 61 7.14 -11.57 -18.10
C ALA A 61 6.67 -10.11 -17.85
N LYS A 62 5.97 -9.82 -16.74
CA LYS A 62 5.54 -8.48 -16.37
C LYS A 62 6.70 -7.71 -15.71
N THR A 63 6.87 -6.44 -16.10
CA THR A 63 8.02 -5.60 -15.71
C THR A 63 8.17 -5.38 -14.20
N ASN A 64 7.08 -5.43 -13.44
CA ASN A 64 7.07 -5.18 -12.00
C ASN A 64 6.86 -6.47 -11.18
N VAL A 65 7.35 -7.61 -11.67
CA VAL A 65 7.26 -8.91 -10.99
C VAL A 65 8.66 -9.50 -10.84
N SER A 66 9.00 -9.89 -9.61
CA SER A 66 10.22 -10.65 -9.32
C SER A 66 9.91 -12.13 -9.12
N LYS A 67 10.84 -13.00 -9.50
CA LYS A 67 10.78 -14.44 -9.19
C LYS A 67 10.70 -14.70 -7.69
N PHE A 68 11.34 -13.86 -6.88
CA PHE A 68 11.35 -13.99 -5.43
C PHE A 68 10.00 -13.68 -4.77
N ASP A 69 9.12 -12.97 -5.49
CA ASP A 69 7.78 -12.63 -5.00
C ASP A 69 6.74 -13.72 -5.34
N LEU A 70 7.09 -14.68 -6.20
CA LEU A 70 6.18 -15.73 -6.63
C LEU A 70 6.16 -16.90 -5.63
N PRO A 71 4.97 -17.42 -5.32
CA PRO A 71 4.85 -18.63 -4.53
C PRO A 71 5.26 -19.86 -5.35
N ASN A 72 5.49 -20.97 -4.65
CA ASN A 72 5.66 -22.28 -5.28
C ASN A 72 4.37 -22.70 -6.00
N LYS A 73 4.50 -23.56 -7.01
CA LYS A 73 3.36 -24.03 -7.83
C LYS A 73 2.30 -24.75 -7.01
N GLU A 74 2.72 -25.51 -5.99
CA GLU A 74 1.85 -26.27 -5.10
C GLU A 74 0.92 -25.36 -4.28
N ALA A 75 1.31 -24.10 -4.03
CA ALA A 75 0.50 -23.16 -3.25
C ALA A 75 -0.86 -22.87 -3.92
N TYR A 76 -0.94 -22.90 -5.25
CA TYR A 76 -2.20 -22.70 -5.96
C TYR A 76 -3.03 -23.98 -6.08
N GLN A 77 -2.40 -25.15 -5.96
CA GLN A 77 -3.13 -26.41 -5.79
C GLN A 77 -3.90 -26.42 -4.47
N ASP A 78 -3.24 -26.04 -3.38
CA ASP A 78 -3.89 -25.91 -2.06
C ASP A 78 -4.96 -24.82 -2.06
N PHE A 79 -4.64 -23.63 -2.60
CA PHE A 79 -5.56 -22.50 -2.66
C PHE A 79 -6.85 -22.85 -3.39
N PHE A 80 -6.76 -23.43 -4.58
CA PHE A 80 -7.93 -23.78 -5.38
C PHE A 80 -8.62 -25.07 -4.92
N GLY A 81 -7.95 -25.91 -4.12
CA GLY A 81 -8.56 -27.04 -3.43
C GLY A 81 -9.63 -26.60 -2.41
N VAL A 82 -9.49 -25.39 -1.86
CA VAL A 82 -10.46 -24.79 -0.91
C VAL A 82 -11.36 -23.75 -1.59
N ASN A 83 -10.86 -23.04 -2.59
CA ASN A 83 -11.56 -21.94 -3.25
C ASN A 83 -11.85 -22.30 -4.72
N PRO A 84 -13.07 -22.67 -5.10
CA PRO A 84 -13.34 -23.10 -6.47
C PRO A 84 -13.19 -21.93 -7.46
N VAL A 85 -12.68 -22.22 -8.66
CA VAL A 85 -12.40 -21.22 -9.71
C VAL A 85 -13.61 -20.35 -10.06
N SER A 86 -14.82 -20.91 -9.98
CA SER A 86 -16.09 -20.22 -10.21
C SER A 86 -16.40 -19.11 -9.21
N SER A 87 -15.71 -19.06 -8.07
CA SER A 87 -15.88 -18.00 -7.05
C SER A 87 -15.18 -16.69 -7.40
N PHE A 88 -14.34 -16.70 -8.44
CA PHE A 88 -13.51 -15.57 -8.80
C PHE A 88 -13.96 -14.92 -10.11
N LYS A 89 -13.64 -13.64 -10.25
CA LYS A 89 -13.85 -12.88 -11.49
C LYS A 89 -12.51 -12.40 -12.02
N GLN A 90 -12.42 -12.24 -13.34
CA GLN A 90 -11.24 -11.65 -13.99
C GLN A 90 -11.02 -10.21 -13.49
N LEU A 91 -9.78 -9.76 -13.45
CA LEU A 91 -9.43 -8.41 -12.97
C LEU A 91 -10.11 -7.30 -13.77
N SER A 92 -10.30 -7.52 -15.07
CA SER A 92 -11.02 -6.60 -15.97
C SER A 92 -12.44 -6.31 -15.48
N SER A 93 -13.12 -7.28 -14.85
CA SER A 93 -14.47 -7.10 -14.31
C SER A 93 -14.56 -6.11 -13.14
N HIS A 94 -13.42 -5.79 -12.52
CA HIS A 94 -13.31 -4.83 -11.43
C HIS A 94 -12.88 -3.44 -11.90
N CYS A 95 -12.66 -3.24 -13.20
CA CYS A 95 -12.33 -1.94 -13.76
C CYS A 95 -13.60 -1.12 -13.99
N SER A 96 -13.54 0.17 -13.67
CA SER A 96 -14.61 1.13 -13.95
C SER A 96 -14.13 2.18 -14.95
N TRP A 97 -15.02 2.63 -15.83
CA TRP A 97 -14.72 3.69 -16.80
C TRP A 97 -14.30 5.00 -16.12
N THR A 98 -14.96 5.37 -15.02
CA THR A 98 -14.66 6.62 -14.30
C THR A 98 -13.60 6.41 -13.22
N GLY A 99 -13.49 5.20 -12.69
CA GLY A 99 -12.67 4.89 -11.52
C GLY A 99 -11.34 4.20 -11.82
N GLY A 100 -11.05 3.87 -13.08
CA GLY A 100 -9.90 3.07 -13.49
C GLY A 100 -9.93 1.64 -12.95
N CYS A 101 -8.79 0.95 -13.03
CA CYS A 101 -8.64 -0.41 -12.51
C CYS A 101 -8.06 -0.43 -11.09
N LEU A 102 -8.54 -1.36 -10.25
CA LEU A 102 -7.99 -1.53 -8.90
C LEU A 102 -6.51 -1.91 -8.91
N LEU A 103 -6.08 -2.70 -9.89
CA LEU A 103 -4.68 -3.10 -10.04
C LEU A 103 -3.75 -1.90 -10.29
N GLU A 104 -4.20 -0.92 -11.07
CA GLU A 104 -3.43 0.30 -11.33
C GLU A 104 -3.27 1.17 -10.07
N LYS A 105 -4.33 1.26 -9.26
CA LYS A 105 -4.28 1.94 -7.96
C LYS A 105 -3.30 1.25 -7.01
N LEU A 106 -3.31 -0.08 -6.98
CA LEU A 106 -2.38 -0.86 -6.17
C LEU A 106 -0.93 -0.68 -6.65
N GLU A 107 -0.71 -0.70 -7.97
CA GLU A 107 0.61 -0.46 -8.56
C GLU A 107 1.13 0.92 -8.20
N ARG A 108 0.29 1.96 -8.33
CA ARG A 108 0.65 3.32 -7.95
C ARG A 108 1.05 3.42 -6.47
N ALA A 109 0.27 2.80 -5.59
CA ALA A 109 0.54 2.81 -4.16
C ALA A 109 1.90 2.16 -3.82
N ILE A 110 2.22 1.02 -4.44
CA ILE A 110 3.46 0.27 -4.22
C ILE A 110 4.69 1.02 -4.77
N SER A 111 4.54 1.60 -5.96
CA SER A 111 5.65 2.13 -6.74
C SER A 111 5.94 3.60 -6.46
N TYR A 112 4.94 4.38 -6.00
CA TYR A 112 5.08 5.83 -5.80
C TYR A 112 4.64 6.28 -4.41
N ASP A 113 3.39 6.00 -4.01
CA ASP A 113 2.81 6.65 -2.82
C ASP A 113 3.50 6.20 -1.52
N LEU A 114 3.73 4.89 -1.35
CA LEU A 114 4.41 4.34 -0.17
C LEU A 114 5.89 4.76 -0.07
N PRO A 115 6.72 4.69 -1.14
CA PRO A 115 8.07 5.27 -1.12
C PRO A 115 8.10 6.77 -0.84
N GLY A 116 7.16 7.53 -1.39
CA GLY A 116 7.02 8.97 -1.12
C GLY A 116 6.70 9.26 0.35
N LEU A 117 5.77 8.49 0.92
CA LEU A 117 5.44 8.58 2.35
C LEU A 117 6.65 8.25 3.22
N LEU A 118 7.39 7.17 2.92
CA LEU A 118 8.60 6.81 3.64
C LEU A 118 9.60 7.97 3.68
N SER A 119 9.86 8.58 2.53
CA SER A 119 10.77 9.72 2.40
C SER A 119 10.31 10.93 3.22
N SER A 120 9.01 11.22 3.27
CA SER A 120 8.47 12.32 4.08
C SER A 120 8.63 12.08 5.58
N VAL A 121 8.43 10.83 6.04
CA VAL A 121 8.57 10.44 7.45
C VAL A 121 10.02 10.53 7.89
N SER A 122 10.97 10.07 7.06
CA SER A 122 12.40 10.16 7.37
C SER A 122 12.88 11.61 7.47
N LYS A 123 12.39 12.51 6.59
CA LYS A 123 12.69 13.96 6.67
C LYS A 123 12.14 14.59 7.95
N ALA A 124 10.92 14.25 8.35
CA ALA A 124 10.32 14.74 9.60
C ALA A 124 11.12 14.27 10.83
N ALA A 125 11.63 13.03 10.82
CA ALA A 125 12.49 12.51 11.87
C ALA A 125 13.87 13.19 11.92
N ALA A 126 14.39 13.65 10.78
CA ALA A 126 15.65 14.37 10.68
C ALA A 126 15.56 15.86 11.03
N THR A 127 14.35 16.40 11.24
CA THR A 127 14.18 17.82 11.60
C THR A 127 14.45 17.97 13.10
N PRO A 128 15.49 18.72 13.53
CA PRO A 128 15.74 18.94 14.95
C PRO A 128 14.52 19.61 15.57
N ALA A 129 14.15 19.21 16.80
CA ALA A 129 13.17 19.94 17.58
C ALA A 129 13.60 21.43 17.58
N PRO A 130 12.66 22.39 17.38
CA PRO A 130 13.01 23.80 17.45
C PRO A 130 13.76 24.01 18.77
N ALA A 131 14.96 24.59 18.67
CA ALA A 131 15.76 24.91 19.85
C ALA A 131 14.82 25.60 20.83
N LYS A 132 14.67 25.01 22.04
CA LYS A 132 13.93 25.67 23.11
C LYS A 132 14.45 27.10 23.15
N ALA A 133 13.55 28.06 22.91
CA ALA A 133 13.91 29.47 22.98
C ALA A 133 14.73 29.65 24.26
N ALA A 134 15.93 30.25 24.12
CA ALA A 134 16.78 30.53 25.26
C ALA A 134 15.91 31.13 26.37
N PRO A 135 16.06 30.70 27.63
CA PRO A 135 15.28 31.27 28.72
C PRO A 135 15.45 32.79 28.65
N SER A 136 14.32 33.48 28.50
CA SER A 136 14.27 34.94 28.55
C SER A 136 15.01 35.40 29.81
N PRO A 137 15.87 36.43 29.73
CA PRO A 137 16.54 36.97 30.91
C PRO A 137 15.48 37.29 31.98
N PRO A 138 15.80 37.08 33.27
CA PRO A 138 14.87 37.33 34.35
C PRO A 138 14.32 38.76 34.25
N PRO A 139 13.02 38.97 34.56
CA PRO A 139 12.44 40.30 34.54
C PRO A 139 13.26 41.23 35.46
N PRO A 140 13.49 42.50 35.06
CA PRO A 140 14.11 43.48 35.93
C PRO A 140 13.34 43.56 37.25
N LEU A 141 14.07 43.68 38.35
CA LEU A 141 13.50 43.93 39.66
C LEU A 141 12.56 45.16 39.58
N PRO A 142 11.39 45.12 40.23
CA PRO A 142 10.45 46.23 40.19
C PRO A 142 11.10 47.50 40.75
N GLY A 143 11.27 48.52 39.90
CA GLY A 143 11.69 49.86 40.33
C GLY A 143 12.69 50.64 39.46
N THR A 144 13.10 50.18 38.27
CA THR A 144 14.20 50.85 37.52
C THR A 144 13.88 51.39 36.13
N CYS A 145 12.59 51.54 35.76
CA CYS A 145 12.21 52.16 34.50
C CYS A 145 11.99 53.68 34.64
N GLU A 146 13.06 54.46 34.50
CA GLU A 146 12.98 55.91 34.24
C GLU A 146 13.08 56.15 32.73
N GLY A 147 11.93 56.29 32.06
CA GLY A 147 11.88 56.67 30.64
C GLY A 147 10.43 56.89 30.16
N PRO A 148 10.21 57.79 29.18
CA PRO A 148 8.87 58.25 28.76
C PRO A 148 8.02 57.20 27.99
N GLY A 149 8.37 55.91 28.06
CA GLY A 149 7.70 54.81 27.33
C GLY A 149 7.01 53.77 28.23
N CYS A 150 6.98 53.96 29.55
CA CYS A 150 6.37 53.01 30.47
C CYS A 150 4.92 53.37 30.80
N GLU A 151 4.02 53.20 29.83
CA GLU A 151 2.59 53.07 30.11
C GLU A 151 2.23 51.58 30.23
N GLU A 152 2.21 51.04 31.46
CA GLU A 152 1.53 49.77 31.72
C GLU A 152 0.04 50.02 31.97
N LYS A 153 -0.79 49.63 31.00
CA LYS A 153 -2.25 49.57 31.17
C LYS A 153 -2.58 48.28 31.93
N PRO A 154 -3.09 48.32 33.18
CA PRO A 154 -3.30 47.11 33.97
C PRO A 154 -4.44 46.27 33.37
N LYS A 155 -4.11 45.08 32.87
CA LYS A 155 -5.06 44.09 32.37
C LYS A 155 -5.53 43.20 33.53
N ASN A 156 -6.48 43.69 34.32
CA ASN A 156 -7.07 42.91 35.41
C ASN A 156 -8.06 41.88 34.82
N ARG A 157 -7.68 40.59 34.86
CA ARG A 157 -8.41 39.45 34.26
C ARG A 157 -9.58 38.91 35.13
N TRP A 158 -9.84 39.50 36.30
CA TRP A 158 -10.86 38.98 37.23
C TRP A 158 -11.70 40.10 37.85
N ARG A 159 -12.82 40.43 37.21
CA ARG A 159 -13.98 41.04 37.87
C ARG A 159 -15.19 40.21 37.45
N LYS A 160 -15.60 39.27 38.32
CA LYS A 160 -16.91 38.62 38.21
C LYS A 160 -17.98 39.65 38.58
N GLN A 161 -19.06 39.71 37.80
CA GLN A 161 -20.27 40.44 38.14
C GLN A 161 -20.99 39.79 39.33
#